data_AF-A0A9R0WBU9-F1
#
_entry.id   AF-A0A9R0WBU9-F1
#
_cell.length_a   1.000
_cell.length_b   1.000
_cell.length_c   1.000
_cell.angle_alpha   90.00
_cell.angle_beta   90.00
_cell.angle_gamma   90.00
#
_symmetry.space_group_name_H-M   'P 1'
#
loop_
_entity.id
_entity.type
_entity.pdbx_description
1 polymer ?
#
loop_
_entity_poly.entity_id
_entity_poly.type
_entity_poly.pdbx_seq_one_letter_code
_entity_poly.pdbx_strand_id
1 'polypeptide(L)'
;MAYAISEKDAAKAPQVSDGEDSYVKKLVLKGTTYYLYVHRCWYQTVGMQGGARTRYLHYGLLAARAEILKAGENSDYSNCMLDGYHGKYQYGDDTFEASGSSSGATYSKCRAVAVRALKVDEPACTHMKCTFGGVWNGGGGDGQKNLFVASFFYDRAAQAGFVNPKAAVAKVKPSDFEEAARRVCKLNVKEAHATYPDVSEEDIPFLCMDLVYQHTLLVDGFGVDPYQDITLVKKVRYGNSFVEAAWPLGSAIEVASSS
;
A
#
# COMPACT_ATOMS: atom_id res chain seq x y z
N MET A 1 -5.08 -1.84 6.38
CA MET A 1 -4.67 -1.06 7.57
C MET A 1 -5.30 -1.68 8.81
N ALA A 2 -4.57 -1.76 9.92
CA ALA A 2 -5.13 -2.15 11.21
C ALA A 2 -4.46 -1.37 12.35
N TYR A 3 -5.26 -0.86 13.29
CA TYR A 3 -4.76 -0.18 14.48
C TYR A 3 -5.81 -0.14 15.60
N ALA A 4 -5.37 -0.01 16.85
CA ALA A 4 -6.28 0.03 17.99
C ALA A 4 -6.98 1.39 18.09
N ILE A 5 -8.28 1.36 18.36
CA ILE A 5 -9.14 2.53 18.52
C ILE A 5 -9.78 2.54 19.90
N SER A 6 -10.27 3.71 20.33
CA SER A 6 -11.00 3.81 21.59
C SER A 6 -12.34 3.09 21.50
N GLU A 7 -12.87 2.64 22.64
CA GLU A 7 -14.23 2.07 22.72
C GLU A 7 -15.30 3.07 22.21
N LYS A 8 -15.07 4.37 22.43
CA LYS A 8 -15.97 5.43 21.96
C LYS A 8 -15.99 5.54 20.44
N ASP A 9 -14.84 5.36 19.79
CA ASP A 9 -14.75 5.40 18.33
C ASP A 9 -15.27 4.09 17.72
N ALA A 10 -15.00 2.95 18.39
CA ALA A 10 -15.57 1.66 18.02
C ALA A 10 -17.10 1.66 18.04
N ALA A 11 -17.72 2.28 19.04
CA ALA A 11 -19.17 2.42 19.14
C ALA A 11 -19.78 3.31 18.03
N LYS A 12 -18.97 4.16 17.40
CA LYS A 12 -19.38 5.03 16.28
C LYS A 12 -19.06 4.42 14.92
N ALA A 13 -18.53 3.20 14.88
CA ALA A 13 -18.19 2.53 13.64
C ALA A 13 -19.44 2.39 12.75
N PRO A 14 -19.35 2.76 11.46
CA PRO A 14 -20.46 2.58 10.53
C PRO A 14 -20.91 1.12 10.45
N GLN A 15 -22.21 0.92 10.31
CA GLN A 15 -22.76 -0.39 9.94
C GLN A 15 -22.40 -0.64 8.46
N VAL A 16 -21.83 -1.81 8.20
CA VAL A 16 -21.48 -2.24 6.84
C VAL A 16 -22.64 -3.00 6.21
N SER A 17 -22.68 -3.03 4.88
CA SER A 17 -23.71 -3.73 4.11
C SER A 17 -23.60 -5.25 4.30
N ASP A 18 -24.68 -6.00 4.06
CA ASP A 18 -24.64 -7.46 4.11
C ASP A 18 -23.57 -8.03 3.16
N GLY A 19 -22.60 -8.77 3.72
CA GLY A 19 -21.47 -9.36 2.98
C GLY A 19 -20.14 -8.59 3.06
N GLU A 20 -20.09 -7.49 3.81
CA GLU A 20 -18.87 -6.74 4.10
C GLU A 20 -18.33 -7.05 5.51
N ASP A 21 -17.00 -7.07 5.66
CA ASP A 21 -16.36 -7.26 6.97
C ASP A 21 -16.60 -6.02 7.84
N SER A 22 -17.04 -6.21 9.08
CA SER A 22 -17.10 -5.13 10.08
C SER A 22 -15.76 -4.40 10.17
N TYR A 23 -15.82 -3.06 10.24
CA TYR A 23 -14.64 -2.21 10.44
C TYR A 23 -13.93 -2.44 11.77
N VAL A 24 -14.62 -2.98 12.77
CA VAL A 24 -14.07 -3.14 14.12
C VAL A 24 -14.11 -4.61 14.53
N LYS A 25 -12.94 -5.10 14.95
CA LYS A 25 -12.78 -6.39 15.62
C LYS A 25 -12.48 -6.19 17.10
N LYS A 26 -13.27 -6.80 17.95
CA LYS A 26 -13.01 -6.87 19.39
C LYS A 26 -12.09 -8.06 19.67
N LEU A 27 -10.99 -7.83 20.37
CA LEU A 27 -9.99 -8.84 20.73
C LEU A 27 -9.67 -8.73 22.21
N VAL A 28 -9.42 -9.86 22.87
CA VAL A 28 -8.91 -9.88 24.26
C VAL A 28 -7.51 -10.47 24.22
N LEU A 29 -6.51 -9.66 24.52
CA LEU A 29 -5.10 -10.06 24.53
C LEU A 29 -4.54 -9.85 25.92
N LYS A 30 -4.08 -10.93 26.56
CA LYS A 30 -3.56 -10.92 27.95
C LYS A 30 -4.51 -10.23 28.94
N GLY A 31 -5.81 -10.54 28.86
CA GLY A 31 -6.83 -9.98 29.75
C GLY A 31 -7.24 -8.53 29.46
N THR A 32 -6.64 -7.88 28.46
CA THR A 32 -7.01 -6.52 28.04
C THR A 32 -7.88 -6.57 26.78
N THR A 33 -9.01 -5.87 26.80
CA THR A 33 -9.89 -5.74 25.63
C THR A 33 -9.36 -4.65 24.70
N TYR A 34 -9.18 -4.99 23.44
CA TYR A 34 -8.83 -4.09 22.36
C TYR A 34 -9.96 -4.03 21.34
N TYR A 35 -10.22 -2.82 20.86
CA TYR A 35 -11.05 -2.58 19.69
C TYR A 35 -10.11 -2.24 18.54
N LEU A 36 -10.03 -3.13 17.55
CA LEU A 36 -9.12 -3.00 16.43
C LEU A 36 -9.91 -2.54 15.21
N TYR A 37 -9.61 -1.34 14.71
CA TYR A 37 -10.01 -0.96 13.36
C TYR A 37 -9.25 -1.85 12.38
N VAL A 38 -9.97 -2.51 11.47
CA VAL A 38 -9.39 -3.34 10.42
C VAL A 38 -10.09 -3.04 9.12
N HIS A 39 -9.33 -2.65 8.12
CA HIS A 39 -9.80 -2.64 6.74
C HIS A 39 -8.76 -3.27 5.82
N ARG A 40 -9.20 -4.26 5.02
CA ARG A 40 -8.31 -5.18 4.33
C ARG A 40 -8.03 -4.77 2.89
N CYS A 41 -6.79 -4.97 2.46
CA CYS A 41 -6.40 -5.16 1.05
C CYS A 41 -6.08 -6.65 0.85
N TRP A 42 -7.06 -7.55 0.68
CA TRP A 42 -6.77 -8.92 0.21
C TRP A 42 -7.80 -9.36 -0.84
N TYR A 43 -7.27 -9.84 -1.97
CA TYR A 43 -7.91 -10.72 -2.96
C TYR A 43 -8.63 -11.92 -2.34
N GLN A 44 -9.92 -12.07 -2.62
CA GLN A 44 -10.64 -13.32 -2.38
C GLN A 44 -10.87 -14.00 -3.73
N THR A 45 -10.14 -15.09 -3.99
CA THR A 45 -10.53 -16.07 -5.02
C THR A 45 -11.71 -16.88 -4.50
N VAL A 46 -12.94 -16.35 -4.61
CA VAL A 46 -14.15 -17.16 -4.77
C VAL A 46 -15.19 -16.32 -5.52
N GLY A 47 -15.71 -16.87 -6.61
CA GLY A 47 -16.66 -16.20 -7.50
C GLY A 47 -17.93 -15.77 -6.78
N MET A 48 -18.29 -14.49 -6.93
CA MET A 48 -19.66 -14.00 -6.82
C MET A 48 -19.75 -12.64 -7.53
N GLN A 49 -20.60 -12.61 -8.57
CA GLN A 49 -20.91 -11.44 -9.40
C GLN A 49 -21.59 -10.33 -8.58
N GLY A 50 -21.29 -9.08 -8.93
CA GLY A 50 -22.22 -7.96 -8.80
C GLY A 50 -22.46 -7.39 -7.40
N GLY A 51 -21.69 -6.37 -7.03
CA GLY A 51 -21.95 -5.49 -5.88
C GLY A 51 -20.75 -4.58 -5.64
N ALA A 52 -20.95 -3.27 -5.45
CA ALA A 52 -19.88 -2.33 -5.17
C ALA A 52 -19.16 -2.74 -3.88
N ARG A 53 -17.93 -3.25 -4.00
CA ARG A 53 -17.15 -3.79 -2.87
C ARG A 53 -16.41 -2.64 -2.19
N THR A 54 -16.81 -2.22 -0.99
CA THR A 54 -16.00 -1.30 -0.16
C THR A 54 -14.86 -2.06 0.51
N ARG A 55 -13.98 -2.65 -0.29
CA ARG A 55 -12.73 -3.26 0.18
C ARG A 55 -11.60 -2.59 -0.57
N TYR A 56 -10.42 -2.48 0.03
CA TYR A 56 -9.21 -2.12 -0.71
C TYR A 56 -8.73 -3.29 -1.62
N LEU A 57 -9.67 -4.01 -2.23
CA LEU A 57 -9.42 -4.92 -3.32
C LEU A 57 -8.89 -4.06 -4.48
N HIS A 58 -7.84 -4.52 -5.16
CA HIS A 58 -7.13 -3.79 -6.23
C HIS A 58 -6.08 -2.74 -5.79
N TYR A 59 -5.83 -2.59 -4.48
CA TYR A 59 -4.82 -1.64 -3.94
C TYR A 59 -3.60 -2.32 -3.30
N GLY A 60 -3.36 -3.61 -3.57
CA GLY A 60 -2.04 -4.21 -3.34
C GLY A 60 -1.07 -3.74 -4.44
N LEU A 61 0.25 -3.73 -4.18
CA LEU A 61 1.23 -3.12 -5.11
C LEU A 61 1.04 -3.57 -6.58
N LEU A 62 0.95 -4.87 -6.83
CA LEU A 62 0.77 -5.42 -8.18
C LEU A 62 -0.59 -5.04 -8.79
N ALA A 63 -1.66 -5.08 -8.00
CA ALA A 63 -2.98 -4.68 -8.46
C ALA A 63 -3.07 -3.17 -8.75
N ALA A 64 -2.37 -2.38 -7.94
CA ALA A 64 -2.30 -0.93 -8.10
C ALA A 64 -1.60 -0.53 -9.39
N ARG A 65 -0.63 -1.32 -9.88
CA ARG A 65 -0.05 -1.10 -11.21
C ARG A 65 -1.13 -1.14 -12.29
N ALA A 66 -2.02 -2.14 -12.25
CA ALA A 66 -3.14 -2.25 -13.19
C ALA A 66 -4.09 -1.04 -13.09
N GLU A 67 -4.48 -0.65 -11.87
CA GLU A 67 -5.36 0.51 -11.68
C GLU A 67 -4.72 1.84 -12.12
N ILE A 68 -3.41 2.03 -11.89
CA ILE A 68 -2.67 3.21 -12.37
C ILE A 68 -2.62 3.24 -13.90
N LEU A 69 -2.31 2.10 -14.53
CA LEU A 69 -2.29 2.01 -15.99
C LEU A 69 -3.68 2.26 -16.60
N LYS A 70 -4.72 1.74 -15.96
CA LYS A 70 -6.12 1.97 -16.36
C LYS A 70 -6.57 3.42 -16.18
N ALA A 71 -6.09 4.10 -15.15
CA ALA A 71 -6.36 5.52 -14.88
C ALA A 71 -5.55 6.50 -15.76
N GLY A 72 -4.54 5.99 -16.47
CA GLY A 72 -3.85 6.70 -17.53
C GLY A 72 -4.76 6.80 -18.75
N GLU A 73 -5.35 7.97 -18.97
CA GLU A 73 -6.29 8.22 -20.08
C GLU A 73 -5.68 7.83 -21.43
N ASN A 74 -6.30 6.85 -22.13
CA ASN A 74 -6.21 6.51 -23.57
C ASN A 74 -4.98 7.02 -24.33
N SER A 75 -3.79 6.81 -23.78
CA SER A 75 -2.53 7.21 -24.37
C SER A 75 -1.72 5.96 -24.61
N ASP A 76 -1.03 5.90 -25.74
CA ASP A 76 -0.14 4.80 -26.10
C ASP A 76 1.04 4.64 -25.12
N TYR A 77 1.15 5.53 -24.14
CA TYR A 77 2.22 5.61 -23.16
C TYR A 77 1.71 6.01 -21.78
N SER A 78 2.38 5.52 -20.74
CA SER A 78 2.12 5.85 -19.35
C SER A 78 3.21 6.78 -18.79
N ASN A 79 2.79 7.84 -18.11
CA ASN A 79 3.68 8.78 -17.43
C ASN A 79 4.40 8.18 -16.20
N CYS A 80 4.04 6.95 -15.82
CA CYS A 80 4.64 6.19 -14.73
C CYS A 80 5.69 5.18 -15.18
N MET A 81 5.79 4.92 -16.49
CA MET A 81 6.69 3.91 -17.06
C MET A 81 7.99 4.56 -17.53
N LEU A 82 9.11 3.88 -17.27
CA LEU A 82 10.44 4.37 -17.64
C LEU A 82 10.60 4.48 -19.16
N ASP A 83 11.40 5.46 -19.60
CA ASP A 83 11.76 5.60 -21.01
C ASP A 83 12.46 4.33 -21.55
N GLY A 84 12.20 3.99 -22.79
CA GLY A 84 12.76 2.82 -23.48
C GLY A 84 12.12 1.48 -23.14
N TYR A 85 11.12 1.45 -22.24
CA TYR A 85 10.30 0.25 -22.04
C TYR A 85 9.04 0.30 -22.89
N HIS A 86 8.82 -0.75 -23.68
CA HIS A 86 7.61 -0.95 -24.48
C HIS A 86 7.08 -2.36 -24.22
N GLY A 87 5.89 -2.45 -23.65
CA GLY A 87 5.37 -3.73 -23.20
C GLY A 87 3.98 -3.62 -22.62
N LYS A 88 3.52 -4.75 -22.09
CA LYS A 88 2.20 -4.90 -21.47
C LYS A 88 2.35 -5.46 -20.07
N TYR A 89 1.43 -5.08 -19.20
CA TYR A 89 1.31 -5.60 -17.85
C TYR A 89 0.08 -6.51 -17.78
N GLN A 90 0.27 -7.78 -17.42
CA GLN A 90 -0.83 -8.71 -17.20
C GLN A 90 -1.14 -8.81 -15.72
N TYR A 91 -2.41 -8.64 -15.35
CA TYR A 91 -2.87 -8.80 -13.97
C TYR A 91 -4.26 -9.43 -13.95
N GLY A 92 -4.36 -10.63 -13.36
CA GLY A 92 -5.57 -11.45 -13.49
C GLY A 92 -5.81 -11.84 -14.95
N ASP A 93 -7.06 -11.66 -15.40
CA ASP A 93 -7.47 -11.96 -16.78
C ASP A 93 -7.27 -10.76 -17.72
N ASP A 94 -6.85 -9.61 -17.20
CA ASP A 94 -6.71 -8.35 -17.94
C ASP A 94 -5.26 -8.08 -18.36
N THR A 95 -5.10 -7.39 -19.48
CA THR A 95 -3.80 -6.93 -20.01
C THR A 95 -3.85 -5.42 -20.26
N PHE A 96 -2.85 -4.71 -19.76
CA PHE A 96 -2.74 -3.26 -19.78
C PHE A 96 -1.52 -2.83 -20.60
N GLU A 97 -1.66 -1.81 -21.44
CA GLU A 97 -0.49 -1.20 -22.09
C GLU A 97 0.38 -0.50 -21.04
N ALA A 98 1.68 -0.79 -21.05
CA ALA A 98 2.62 -0.32 -20.03
C ALA A 98 3.86 0.31 -20.67
N SER A 99 3.72 0.99 -21.79
CA SER A 99 4.84 1.60 -22.50
C SER A 99 5.22 2.97 -21.92
N GLY A 100 6.52 3.29 -21.87
CA GLY A 100 7.01 4.62 -21.50
C GLY A 100 6.91 5.62 -22.65
N SER A 101 6.77 6.90 -22.31
CA SER A 101 6.91 8.00 -23.27
C SER A 101 8.39 8.21 -23.61
N SER A 102 8.69 8.73 -24.80
CA SER A 102 10.04 9.21 -25.15
C SER A 102 10.52 10.38 -24.29
N SER A 103 9.59 11.07 -23.62
CA SER A 103 9.92 12.08 -22.60
C SER A 103 10.22 11.48 -21.21
N GLY A 104 10.12 10.16 -21.08
CA GLY A 104 10.30 9.41 -19.84
C GLY A 104 9.18 9.58 -18.83
N ALA A 105 9.31 8.87 -17.71
CA ALA A 105 8.42 9.04 -16.58
C ALA A 105 8.60 10.43 -15.97
N THR A 106 7.58 10.91 -15.26
CA THR A 106 7.73 12.10 -14.43
C THR A 106 6.99 11.90 -13.13
N TYR A 107 7.66 12.13 -12.00
CA TYR A 107 7.06 11.97 -10.67
C TYR A 107 5.71 12.69 -10.54
N SER A 108 5.61 13.97 -10.93
CA SER A 108 4.37 14.75 -10.77
C SER A 108 3.22 14.21 -11.61
N LYS A 109 3.48 13.88 -12.88
CA LYS A 109 2.46 13.30 -13.77
C LYS A 109 2.03 11.92 -13.30
N CYS A 110 2.98 11.08 -12.91
CA CYS A 110 2.68 9.75 -12.39
C CYS A 110 1.88 9.83 -11.07
N ARG A 111 2.26 10.73 -10.16
CA ARG A 111 1.52 10.95 -8.91
C ARG A 111 0.09 11.40 -9.18
N ALA A 112 -0.13 12.29 -10.14
CA ALA A 112 -1.48 12.70 -10.51
C ALA A 112 -2.34 11.50 -10.98
N VAL A 113 -1.76 10.59 -11.77
CA VAL A 113 -2.45 9.34 -12.17
C VAL A 113 -2.68 8.44 -10.95
N ALA A 114 -1.70 8.29 -10.06
CA ALA A 114 -1.83 7.46 -8.86
C ALA A 114 -2.91 7.97 -7.89
N VAL A 115 -3.03 9.30 -7.69
CA VAL A 115 -4.10 9.91 -6.88
C VAL A 115 -5.47 9.61 -7.49
N ARG A 116 -5.62 9.71 -8.82
CA ARG A 116 -6.86 9.34 -9.52
C ARG A 116 -7.17 7.86 -9.38
N ALA A 117 -6.17 6.99 -9.54
CA ALA A 117 -6.33 5.54 -9.37
C ALA A 117 -6.75 5.18 -7.94
N LEU A 118 -6.24 5.91 -6.93
CA LEU A 118 -6.65 5.79 -5.54
C LEU A 118 -8.08 6.31 -5.27
N LYS A 119 -8.65 7.11 -6.17
CA LYS A 119 -9.97 7.74 -5.98
C LYS A 119 -10.05 8.52 -4.66
N VAL A 120 -8.99 9.26 -4.35
CA VAL A 120 -8.91 10.10 -3.14
C VAL A 120 -9.95 11.22 -3.17
N ASP A 121 -10.20 11.77 -4.37
CA ASP A 121 -11.12 12.90 -4.58
C ASP A 121 -12.57 12.49 -4.87
N GLU A 122 -12.90 11.19 -4.90
CA GLU A 122 -14.29 10.76 -5.11
C GLU A 122 -15.14 11.17 -3.89
N PRO A 123 -16.27 11.88 -4.08
CA PRO A 123 -17.18 12.31 -3.01
C PRO A 123 -18.01 11.14 -2.45
N ALA A 124 -17.34 10.03 -2.15
CA ALA A 124 -17.93 8.80 -1.65
C ALA A 124 -17.98 8.75 -0.11
N CYS A 125 -17.45 9.76 0.59
CA CYS A 125 -17.41 9.75 2.04
C CYS A 125 -18.79 10.07 2.65
N THR A 126 -19.55 9.03 2.96
CA THR A 126 -20.81 9.11 3.71
C THR A 126 -20.59 9.16 5.23
N HIS A 127 -19.32 9.26 5.67
CA HIS A 127 -18.89 9.18 7.07
C HIS A 127 -18.08 10.41 7.49
N MET A 128 -17.81 10.56 8.80
CA MET A 128 -17.16 11.77 9.33
C MET A 128 -15.76 12.05 8.75
N LYS A 129 -14.96 11.01 8.52
CA LYS A 129 -13.65 11.07 7.85
C LYS A 129 -13.37 9.77 7.12
N CYS A 130 -12.94 9.84 5.87
CA CYS A 130 -12.58 8.69 5.06
C CYS A 130 -11.11 8.75 4.65
N THR A 131 -10.58 7.63 4.21
CA THR A 131 -9.30 7.53 3.49
C THR A 131 -9.55 7.79 2.01
N PHE A 132 -9.71 6.73 1.21
CA PHE A 132 -9.96 6.79 -0.22
C PHE A 132 -11.05 5.77 -0.59
N GLY A 133 -11.75 6.01 -1.70
CA GLY A 133 -12.88 5.17 -2.12
C GLY A 133 -14.05 5.12 -1.12
N GLY A 134 -14.23 6.15 -0.29
CA GLY A 134 -15.32 6.26 0.69
C GLY A 134 -15.15 5.42 1.96
N VAL A 135 -13.99 4.80 2.16
CA VAL A 135 -13.72 3.92 3.30
C VAL A 135 -13.53 4.74 4.59
N TRP A 136 -14.27 4.42 5.65
CA TRP A 136 -14.10 5.07 6.96
C TRP A 136 -12.66 4.88 7.47
N ASN A 137 -12.01 5.96 7.91
CA ASN A 137 -10.61 5.91 8.30
C ASN A 137 -10.35 5.28 9.67
N GLY A 138 -11.40 4.97 10.45
CA GLY A 138 -11.32 4.41 11.80
C GLY A 138 -11.24 5.44 12.93
N GLY A 139 -11.35 6.73 12.62
CA GLY A 139 -11.29 7.83 13.60
C GLY A 139 -9.87 8.32 13.92
N GLY A 140 -8.84 7.55 13.57
CA GLY A 140 -7.43 7.88 13.83
C GLY A 140 -7.07 7.75 15.32
N GLY A 141 -6.17 8.62 15.79
CA GLY A 141 -5.79 8.70 17.20
C GLY A 141 -4.47 8.01 17.53
N ASP A 142 -4.21 7.82 18.83
CA ASP A 142 -2.89 7.43 19.34
C ASP A 142 -2.44 6.04 18.87
N GLY A 143 -3.39 5.14 18.58
CA GLY A 143 -3.09 3.82 18.03
C GLY A 143 -2.47 3.85 16.63
N GLN A 144 -2.60 4.97 15.91
CA GLN A 144 -2.03 5.17 14.57
C GLN A 144 -0.71 5.97 14.58
N LYS A 145 -0.27 6.50 15.74
CA LYS A 145 0.95 7.33 15.81
C LYS A 145 2.23 6.56 15.48
N ASN A 146 2.31 5.29 15.87
CA ASN A 146 3.48 4.44 15.62
C ASN A 146 3.12 3.41 14.55
N LEU A 147 3.44 3.73 13.29
CA LEU A 147 3.10 2.87 12.17
C LEU A 147 4.22 1.85 11.90
N PHE A 148 3.81 0.59 11.87
CA PHE A 148 4.61 -0.52 11.38
C PHE A 148 4.13 -0.87 9.97
N VAL A 149 5.01 -0.72 8.99
CA VAL A 149 4.71 -0.92 7.56
C VAL A 149 5.56 -2.06 7.04
N ALA A 150 4.95 -3.07 6.42
CA ALA A 150 5.62 -4.33 6.08
C ALA A 150 5.55 -4.66 4.59
N SER A 151 6.13 -5.80 4.23
CA SER A 151 6.07 -6.40 2.89
C SER A 151 6.65 -5.47 1.81
N PHE A 152 5.93 -5.23 0.71
CA PHE A 152 6.42 -4.47 -0.45
C PHE A 152 6.96 -3.08 -0.13
N PHE A 153 6.50 -2.42 0.94
CA PHE A 153 7.09 -1.15 1.38
C PHE A 153 8.54 -1.32 1.82
N TYR A 154 8.84 -2.39 2.56
CA TYR A 154 10.21 -2.73 2.93
C TYR A 154 11.03 -3.12 1.70
N ASP A 155 10.48 -3.99 0.85
CA ASP A 155 11.22 -4.53 -0.30
C ASP A 155 11.60 -3.44 -1.30
N ARG A 156 10.66 -2.55 -1.67
CA ARG A 156 10.94 -1.42 -2.57
C ARG A 156 11.86 -0.38 -1.94
N ALA A 157 11.77 -0.16 -0.63
CA ALA A 157 12.69 0.74 0.05
C ALA A 157 14.14 0.21 0.05
N ALA A 158 14.31 -1.10 0.25
CA ALA A 158 15.60 -1.75 0.19
C ALA A 158 16.16 -1.75 -1.23
N GLN A 159 15.33 -2.08 -2.22
CA GLN A 159 15.69 -2.10 -3.64
C GLN A 159 16.01 -0.72 -4.21
N ALA A 160 15.31 0.33 -3.78
CA ALA A 160 15.61 1.71 -4.14
C ALA A 160 16.81 2.29 -3.36
N GLY A 161 17.43 1.51 -2.48
CA GLY A 161 18.72 1.82 -1.84
C GLY A 161 18.65 2.81 -0.68
N PHE A 162 17.46 3.16 -0.17
CA PHE A 162 17.33 4.03 1.01
C PHE A 162 17.10 3.25 2.31
N VAL A 163 17.03 1.92 2.25
CA VAL A 163 17.00 1.03 3.41
C VAL A 163 18.01 -0.09 3.24
N ASN A 164 18.66 -0.51 4.34
CA ASN A 164 19.55 -1.67 4.33
C ASN A 164 18.75 -2.97 4.15
N PRO A 165 18.93 -3.75 3.07
CA PRO A 165 18.17 -4.99 2.83
C PRO A 165 18.37 -6.07 3.92
N LYS A 166 19.47 -5.99 4.67
CA LYS A 166 19.81 -6.93 5.76
C LYS A 166 19.23 -6.53 7.11
N ALA A 167 18.70 -5.31 7.25
CA ALA A 167 18.10 -4.88 8.49
C ALA A 167 16.79 -5.66 8.75
N ALA A 168 16.46 -5.85 10.03
CA ALA A 168 15.17 -6.42 10.42
C ALA A 168 14.06 -5.34 10.39
N VAL A 169 14.45 -4.12 10.74
CA VAL A 169 13.62 -2.92 10.82
C VAL A 169 14.39 -1.71 10.29
N ALA A 170 13.68 -0.74 9.72
CA ALA A 170 14.24 0.55 9.33
C ALA A 170 13.25 1.67 9.67
N LYS A 171 13.77 2.78 10.20
CA LYS A 171 12.97 4.00 10.37
C LYS A 171 13.15 4.86 9.14
N VAL A 172 12.04 5.24 8.53
CA VAL A 172 11.98 6.08 7.33
C VAL A 172 10.83 7.06 7.46
N LYS A 173 10.74 8.01 6.54
CA LYS A 173 9.63 8.93 6.37
C LYS A 173 8.92 8.63 5.05
N PRO A 174 7.61 8.90 4.92
CA PRO A 174 6.95 8.84 3.62
C PRO A 174 7.67 9.70 2.56
N SER A 175 8.26 10.84 2.94
CA SER A 175 9.07 11.68 2.04
C SER A 175 10.26 10.94 1.40
N ASP A 176 10.83 9.94 2.07
CA ASP A 176 11.95 9.16 1.52
C ASP A 176 11.52 8.37 0.27
N PHE A 177 10.27 7.89 0.24
CA PHE A 177 9.69 7.25 -0.94
C PHE A 177 9.50 8.25 -2.09
N GLU A 178 9.08 9.49 -1.80
CA GLU A 178 9.00 10.55 -2.79
C GLU A 178 10.38 10.88 -3.39
N GLU A 179 11.40 11.04 -2.56
CA GLU A 179 12.76 11.34 -3.02
C GLU A 179 13.35 10.20 -3.85
N ALA A 180 13.12 8.95 -3.44
CA ALA A 180 13.48 7.77 -4.22
C ALA A 180 12.74 7.74 -5.56
N ALA A 181 11.42 7.96 -5.56
CA ALA A 181 10.63 8.02 -6.78
C ALA A 181 11.14 9.11 -7.75
N ARG A 182 11.42 10.32 -7.25
CA ARG A 182 11.96 11.42 -8.06
C ARG A 182 13.30 11.11 -8.71
N ARG A 183 14.12 10.24 -8.09
CA ARG A 183 15.37 9.76 -8.68
C ARG A 183 15.11 8.73 -9.76
N VAL A 184 14.32 7.69 -9.45
CA VAL A 184 14.01 6.59 -10.39
C VAL A 184 13.29 7.09 -11.63
N CYS A 185 12.27 7.93 -11.47
CA CYS A 185 11.45 8.40 -12.58
C CYS A 185 12.20 9.26 -13.61
N LYS A 186 13.45 9.68 -13.33
CA LYS A 186 14.29 10.43 -14.29
C LYS A 186 15.15 9.53 -15.17
N LEU A 187 15.21 8.23 -14.87
CA LEU A 187 16.06 7.27 -15.57
C LEU A 187 15.29 6.63 -16.73
N ASN A 188 16.03 6.19 -17.74
CA ASN A 188 15.51 5.20 -18.68
C ASN A 188 15.65 3.77 -18.11
N VAL A 189 15.01 2.79 -18.76
CA VAL A 189 14.97 1.39 -18.29
C VAL A 189 16.37 0.77 -18.15
N LYS A 190 17.32 1.11 -19.03
CA LYS A 190 18.69 0.56 -18.99
C LYS A 190 19.49 1.15 -17.83
N GLU A 191 19.38 2.46 -17.62
CA GLU A 191 19.99 3.15 -16.49
C GLU A 191 19.42 2.67 -15.16
N ALA A 192 18.10 2.49 -15.08
CA ALA A 192 17.45 1.96 -13.90
C ALA A 192 17.92 0.53 -13.58
N HIS A 193 18.02 -0.34 -14.59
CA HIS A 193 18.55 -1.69 -14.43
C HIS A 193 20.00 -1.69 -13.90
N ALA A 194 20.85 -0.82 -14.43
CA ALA A 194 22.23 -0.69 -13.97
C ALA A 194 22.35 -0.09 -12.55
N THR A 195 21.44 0.83 -12.19
CA THR A 195 21.46 1.54 -10.90
C THR A 195 20.86 0.70 -9.77
N TYR A 196 19.87 -0.14 -10.07
CA TYR A 196 19.12 -0.93 -9.08
C TYR A 196 19.21 -2.44 -9.38
N PRO A 197 20.40 -3.05 -9.23
CA PRO A 197 20.63 -4.45 -9.60
C PRO A 197 19.87 -5.46 -8.72
N ASP A 198 19.36 -5.05 -7.56
CA ASP A 198 18.57 -5.88 -6.64
C ASP A 198 17.08 -5.94 -7.03
N VAL A 199 16.66 -5.21 -8.06
CA VAL A 199 15.31 -5.26 -8.63
C VAL A 199 15.30 -6.25 -9.80
N SER A 200 14.31 -7.13 -9.87
CA SER A 200 14.18 -8.06 -10.99
C SER A 200 13.95 -7.31 -12.31
N GLU A 201 14.45 -7.88 -13.42
CA GLU A 201 14.30 -7.27 -14.76
C GLU A 201 12.84 -6.96 -15.10
N GLU A 202 11.90 -7.82 -14.68
CA GLU A 202 10.46 -7.64 -14.88
C GLU A 202 9.87 -6.46 -14.09
N ASP A 203 10.46 -6.11 -12.95
CA ASP A 203 9.99 -5.04 -12.07
C ASP A 203 10.67 -3.69 -12.32
N ILE A 204 11.85 -3.68 -12.92
CA ILE A 204 12.60 -2.45 -13.22
C ILE A 204 11.72 -1.39 -13.92
N PRO A 205 10.94 -1.72 -14.97
CA PRO A 205 10.11 -0.74 -15.66
C PRO A 205 9.05 -0.06 -14.77
N PHE A 206 8.64 -0.74 -13.70
CA PHE A 206 7.58 -0.31 -12.79
C PHE A 206 8.10 0.35 -11.51
N LEU A 207 9.42 0.42 -11.31
CA LEU A 207 9.99 0.92 -10.05
C LEU A 207 9.59 2.37 -9.75
N CYS A 208 9.53 3.24 -10.77
CA CYS A 208 9.01 4.61 -10.63
C CYS A 208 7.54 4.59 -10.15
N MET A 209 6.69 3.82 -10.84
CA MET A 209 5.28 3.66 -10.50
C MET A 209 5.08 3.17 -9.06
N ASP A 210 5.83 2.15 -8.66
CA ASP A 210 5.72 1.53 -7.34
C ASP A 210 6.06 2.50 -6.21
N LEU A 211 7.17 3.25 -6.34
CA LEU A 211 7.58 4.21 -5.32
C LEU A 211 6.63 5.41 -5.25
N VAL A 212 6.16 5.90 -6.41
CA VAL A 212 5.13 6.94 -6.47
C VAL A 212 3.86 6.46 -5.78
N TYR A 213 3.41 5.24 -6.08
CA TYR A 213 2.21 4.66 -5.49
C TYR A 213 2.34 4.50 -3.98
N GLN A 214 3.46 3.97 -3.48
CA GLN A 214 3.70 3.79 -2.05
C GLN A 214 3.68 5.12 -1.30
N HIS A 215 4.34 6.15 -1.83
CA HIS A 215 4.27 7.50 -1.27
C HIS A 215 2.82 8.02 -1.25
N THR A 216 2.13 7.94 -2.39
CA THR A 216 0.76 8.46 -2.55
C THR A 216 -0.23 7.72 -1.64
N LEU A 217 -0.09 6.40 -1.49
CA LEU A 217 -0.92 5.60 -0.61
C LEU A 217 -0.73 5.97 0.87
N LEU A 218 0.50 6.24 1.31
CA LEU A 218 0.78 6.66 2.69
C LEU A 218 0.22 8.06 2.96
N VAL A 219 0.54 9.02 2.10
CA VAL A 219 0.24 10.44 2.32
C VAL A 219 -1.19 10.77 1.92
N ASP A 220 -1.53 10.59 0.65
CA ASP A 220 -2.84 10.99 0.12
C ASP A 220 -3.93 9.96 0.48
N GLY A 221 -3.58 8.66 0.52
CA GLY A 221 -4.52 7.59 0.86
C GLY A 221 -4.80 7.48 2.37
N PHE A 222 -3.76 7.26 3.17
CA PHE A 222 -3.90 7.04 4.62
C PHE A 222 -3.76 8.32 5.47
N GLY A 223 -3.43 9.46 4.86
CA GLY A 223 -3.31 10.74 5.59
C GLY A 223 -2.11 10.78 6.54
N VAL A 224 -1.05 10.01 6.28
CA VAL A 224 0.16 10.01 7.09
C VAL A 224 0.96 11.27 6.79
N ASP A 225 1.42 11.97 7.83
CA ASP A 225 2.26 13.14 7.66
C ASP A 225 3.56 12.76 6.91
N PRO A 226 3.92 13.46 5.82
CA PRO A 226 5.09 13.11 5.01
C PRO A 226 6.42 13.04 5.76
N TYR A 227 6.52 13.72 6.91
CA TYR A 227 7.73 13.84 7.71
C TYR A 227 7.65 13.06 9.04
N GLN A 228 6.53 12.41 9.33
CA GLN A 228 6.40 11.50 10.47
C GLN A 228 7.27 10.26 10.28
N ASP A 229 7.91 9.80 11.36
CA ASP A 229 8.63 8.54 11.35
C ASP A 229 7.66 7.36 11.25
N ILE A 230 7.91 6.49 10.26
CA ILE A 230 7.29 5.18 10.13
C ILE A 230 8.38 4.11 10.25
N THR A 231 8.00 2.92 10.74
CA THR A 231 8.92 1.79 10.87
C THR A 231 8.62 0.77 9.79
N LEU A 232 9.52 0.63 8.82
CA LEU A 232 9.48 -0.50 7.90
C LEU A 232 9.96 -1.75 8.62
N VAL A 233 9.22 -2.85 8.55
CA VAL A 233 9.55 -4.08 9.25
C VAL A 233 9.50 -5.28 8.33
N LYS A 234 10.61 -6.02 8.34
CA LYS A 234 10.75 -7.34 7.72
C LYS A 234 10.71 -8.44 8.77
N LYS A 235 11.38 -8.23 9.91
CA LYS A 235 11.41 -9.16 11.03
C LYS A 235 11.32 -8.43 12.37
N VAL A 236 10.67 -9.05 13.34
CA VAL A 236 10.62 -8.60 14.73
C VAL A 236 11.59 -9.45 15.55
N ARG A 237 12.43 -8.80 16.36
CA ARG A 237 13.29 -9.49 17.30
C ARG A 237 12.48 -10.01 18.48
N TYR A 238 12.59 -11.29 18.78
CA TYR A 238 12.00 -11.93 19.95
C TYR A 238 13.08 -12.72 20.69
N GLY A 239 13.55 -12.18 21.82
CA GLY A 239 14.71 -12.70 22.54
C GLY A 239 15.97 -12.68 21.66
N ASN A 240 16.50 -13.87 21.39
CA ASN A 240 17.69 -14.08 20.54
C ASN A 240 17.35 -14.46 19.09
N SER A 241 16.06 -14.51 18.74
CA SER A 241 15.57 -14.91 17.42
C SER A 241 14.90 -13.76 16.68
N PHE A 242 14.75 -13.90 15.37
CA PHE A 242 13.97 -13.01 14.53
C PHE A 242 12.79 -13.76 13.94
N VAL A 243 11.59 -13.21 14.12
CA VAL A 243 10.35 -13.75 13.56
C VAL A 243 9.91 -12.83 12.43
N GLU A 244 9.42 -13.41 11.34
CA GLU A 244 8.90 -12.64 10.23
C GLU A 244 7.71 -11.78 10.66
N ALA A 245 7.68 -10.53 10.20
CA ALA A 245 6.57 -9.62 10.45
C ALA A 245 5.41 -9.92 9.51
N ALA A 246 4.76 -11.06 9.76
CA ALA A 246 3.65 -11.57 8.97
C ALA A 246 2.52 -12.09 9.87
N TRP A 247 1.35 -12.28 9.26
CA TRP A 247 0.13 -12.72 9.94
C TRP A 247 0.18 -14.10 10.63
N PRO A 248 0.98 -15.11 10.20
CA PRO A 248 0.86 -16.46 10.75
C PRO A 248 1.13 -16.56 12.26
N LEU A 249 2.05 -15.76 12.79
CA LEU A 249 2.33 -15.74 14.23
C LEU A 249 1.12 -15.25 15.03
N GLY A 250 0.43 -14.21 14.53
CA GLY A 250 -0.79 -13.69 15.16
C GLY A 250 -1.90 -14.73 15.20
N SER A 251 -2.08 -15.47 14.10
CA SER A 251 -3.05 -16.57 14.04
C SER A 251 -2.72 -17.70 15.02
N ALA A 252 -1.45 -18.08 15.15
CA ALA A 252 -1.04 -19.09 16.12
C ALA A 252 -1.31 -18.65 17.57
N ILE A 253 -1.05 -17.38 17.89
CA ILE A 253 -1.35 -16.81 19.22
C ILE A 253 -2.85 -16.81 19.51
N GLU A 254 -3.68 -16.41 18.55
CA GLU A 254 -5.13 -16.40 18.68
C GLU A 254 -5.66 -17.81 19.00
N VAL A 255 -5.25 -18.82 18.22
CA VAL A 255 -5.62 -20.21 18.47
C VAL A 255 -5.15 -20.68 19.85
N ALA A 256 -3.87 -20.46 20.19
CA ALA A 256 -3.31 -20.92 21.46
C ALA A 256 -3.91 -20.21 22.69
N SER A 257 -4.39 -18.97 22.54
CA SER A 257 -5.00 -18.19 23.64
C SER A 257 -6.49 -18.45 23.81
N SER A 258 -7.10 -19.20 22.89
CA SER A 258 -8.51 -19.60 22.93
C SER A 258 -8.76 -20.98 23.56
N SER A 259 -7.68 -21.66 23.98
CA SER A 259 -7.66 -22.92 24.74
C SER A 259 -7.53 -22.65 26.24
#